data_AF-A0A1C5BZM9-F1
#
_entry.id   AF-A0A1C5BZM9-F1
#
_cell.length_a   1.000
_cell.length_b   1.000
_cell.length_c   1.000
_cell.angle_alpha   90.00
_cell.angle_beta   90.00
_cell.angle_gamma   90.00
#
_symmetry.space_group_name_H-M   'P 1'
#
loop_
_entity.id
_entity.type
_entity.pdbx_description
1 polymer ?
#
loop_
_entity_poly.entity_id
_entity_poly.type
_entity_poly.pdbx_seq_one_letter_code
_entity_poly.pdbx_strand_id
1 'polypeptide(L)'
;MSKDPADIQHEERIVWTEDIDGFDYVRETLTTEAGTRARPVPWHGAGRRVGYSTLNRDAPSNDSAGRFTRRIFWVKEHDRSERPDGVYKTATPSEGVDPRTVAPGVWGEVTERAWGGPLPGPSDTPMSATREEAKGRVRQPDQPGPSRSAAASSKETRTVEQGVTKAFADWLYLHEVSVPETLGAAIGEEFKRWLWANNEELIAAIANAVAQQTTLPEQPPSTKEQ
;
A
#
# COMPACT_ATOMS: atom_id res chain seq x y z
N MET A 1 -4.31 3.69 -1.71
CA MET A 1 -5.67 3.84 -2.28
C MET A 1 -5.74 5.20 -2.95
N SER A 2 -6.37 5.30 -4.13
CA SER A 2 -6.66 6.61 -4.71
C SER A 2 -7.72 7.30 -3.88
N LYS A 3 -7.49 8.53 -3.42
CA LYS A 3 -8.47 9.34 -2.67
C LYS A 3 -9.42 10.03 -3.67
N ASP A 4 -10.32 9.27 -4.27
CA ASP A 4 -11.31 9.83 -5.21
C ASP A 4 -12.37 10.63 -4.42
N PRO A 5 -12.59 11.92 -4.71
CA PRO A 5 -13.67 12.69 -4.08
C PRO A 5 -15.05 12.03 -4.22
N ALA A 6 -15.28 11.25 -5.29
CA ALA A 6 -16.53 10.54 -5.53
C ALA A 6 -16.87 9.50 -4.45
N ASP A 7 -15.86 8.94 -3.78
CA ASP A 7 -16.05 7.90 -2.75
C ASP A 7 -16.64 8.45 -1.45
N ILE A 8 -16.49 9.76 -1.19
CA ILE A 8 -16.90 10.42 0.06
C ILE A 8 -17.90 11.56 -0.15
N GLN A 9 -18.28 11.86 -1.39
CA GLN A 9 -19.17 12.98 -1.75
C GLN A 9 -20.57 12.92 -1.09
N HIS A 10 -21.02 11.73 -0.69
CA HIS A 10 -22.35 11.52 -0.11
C HIS A 10 -22.36 11.47 1.43
N GLU A 11 -21.24 11.78 2.07
CA GLU A 11 -21.17 11.82 3.52
C GLU A 11 -22.03 12.94 4.11
N GLU A 12 -22.76 12.63 5.18
CA GLU A 12 -23.56 13.60 5.94
C GLU A 12 -22.79 14.07 7.19
N ARG A 13 -22.20 13.14 7.94
CA ARG A 13 -21.48 13.42 9.19
C ARG A 13 -20.29 12.50 9.36
N ILE A 14 -19.32 12.95 10.14
CA ILE A 14 -18.28 12.11 10.74
C ILE A 14 -18.64 11.93 12.20
N VAL A 15 -18.78 10.67 12.62
CA VAL A 15 -19.11 10.30 13.99
C VAL A 15 -17.86 9.72 14.64
N TRP A 16 -17.29 10.47 15.56
CA TRP A 16 -16.24 10.02 16.45
C TRP A 16 -16.86 9.33 17.66
N THR A 17 -16.38 8.12 17.99
CA THR A 17 -16.83 7.38 19.18
C THR A 17 -15.95 7.63 20.40
N GLU A 18 -14.84 8.32 20.19
CA GLU A 18 -13.87 8.73 21.20
C GLU A 18 -13.43 10.17 20.96
N ASP A 19 -12.81 10.79 21.96
CA ASP A 19 -12.32 12.16 21.88
C ASP A 19 -11.12 12.26 20.92
N ILE A 20 -11.26 13.09 19.88
CA ILE A 20 -10.25 13.25 18.83
C ILE A 20 -8.99 13.98 19.31
N ASP A 21 -9.08 14.73 20.41
CA ASP A 21 -7.93 15.45 20.94
C ASP A 21 -6.86 14.50 21.51
N GLY A 22 -7.24 13.26 21.82
CA GLY A 22 -6.31 12.18 22.20
C GLY A 22 -5.52 11.55 21.04
N PHE A 23 -5.82 11.91 19.79
CA PHE A 23 -5.21 11.26 18.61
C PHE A 23 -4.46 12.27 17.73
N ASP A 24 -3.13 12.20 17.72
CA ASP A 24 -2.30 12.95 16.76
C ASP A 24 -2.64 12.61 15.32
N TYR A 25 -2.90 11.33 15.06
CA TYR A 25 -3.47 10.82 13.82
C TYR A 25 -4.44 9.68 14.12
N VAL A 26 -5.33 9.42 13.16
CA VAL A 26 -6.12 8.18 13.08
C VAL A 26 -5.88 7.54 11.73
N ARG A 27 -6.08 6.23 11.59
CA ARG A 27 -6.01 5.57 10.29
C ARG A 27 -7.36 5.69 9.57
N GLU A 28 -7.32 6.09 8.31
CA GLU A 28 -8.49 6.27 7.44
C GLU A 28 -8.59 5.12 6.42
N THR A 29 -9.78 4.55 6.28
CA THR A 29 -10.05 3.47 5.31
C THR A 29 -11.48 3.55 4.79
N LEU A 30 -11.67 3.19 3.53
CA LEU A 30 -12.99 2.93 2.97
C LEU A 30 -13.40 1.46 3.16
N THR A 31 -14.63 1.25 3.60
CA THR A 31 -15.31 -0.05 3.42
C THR A 31 -16.37 0.09 2.35
N THR A 32 -16.48 -0.93 1.49
CA THR A 32 -17.56 -1.05 0.49
C THR A 32 -18.71 -1.92 1.00
N GLU A 33 -18.57 -2.53 2.18
CA GLU A 33 -19.48 -3.58 2.67
C GLU A 33 -20.52 -3.06 3.66
N ALA A 34 -20.57 -1.74 3.91
CA ALA A 34 -21.50 -1.19 4.88
C ALA A 34 -22.94 -1.42 4.42
N GLY A 35 -23.73 -2.19 5.18
CA GLY A 35 -25.14 -2.47 4.86
C GLY A 35 -26.12 -1.39 5.32
N THR A 36 -25.61 -0.27 5.84
CA THR A 36 -26.44 0.86 6.30
C THR A 36 -25.76 2.18 5.98
N ARG A 37 -26.54 3.25 5.87
CA ARG A 37 -26.05 4.63 5.66
C ARG A 37 -25.66 5.34 6.95
N ALA A 38 -26.37 5.07 8.06
CA ALA A 38 -26.24 5.85 9.29
C ALA A 38 -25.79 5.06 10.52
N ARG A 39 -26.10 3.76 10.61
CA ARG A 39 -25.70 2.98 11.80
C ARG A 39 -24.18 2.81 11.87
N PRO A 40 -23.62 2.52 13.06
CA PRO A 40 -22.22 2.17 13.19
C PRO A 40 -21.80 1.12 12.17
N VAL A 41 -20.67 1.36 11.53
CA VAL A 41 -20.09 0.41 10.58
C VAL A 41 -19.37 -0.68 11.38
N PRO A 42 -19.68 -1.97 11.17
CA PRO A 42 -18.92 -3.05 11.78
C PRO A 42 -17.45 -2.97 11.37
N TRP A 43 -16.55 -3.15 12.34
CA TRP A 43 -15.12 -3.18 12.11
C TRP A 43 -14.57 -4.55 12.48
N HIS A 44 -13.96 -5.21 11.52
CA HIS A 44 -13.31 -6.52 11.66
C HIS A 44 -11.83 -6.48 11.26
N GLY A 45 -11.29 -5.28 11.01
CA GLY A 45 -9.88 -5.10 10.70
C GLY A 45 -9.00 -5.09 11.95
N ALA A 46 -7.71 -4.85 11.75
CA ALA A 46 -6.76 -4.72 12.85
C ALA A 46 -7.07 -3.46 13.69
N GLY A 47 -6.94 -3.56 15.02
CA GLY A 47 -7.13 -2.43 15.92
C GLY A 47 -8.59 -2.06 16.21
N ARG A 48 -8.78 -0.91 16.86
CA ARG A 48 -10.06 -0.44 17.39
C ARG A 48 -10.60 0.71 16.53
N ARG A 49 -11.89 0.65 16.21
CA ARG A 49 -12.61 1.74 15.52
C ARG A 49 -12.82 2.92 16.47
N VAL A 50 -12.37 4.11 16.07
CA VAL A 50 -12.56 5.39 16.78
C VAL A 50 -13.57 6.31 16.10
N GLY A 51 -13.94 6.02 14.85
CA GLY A 51 -14.88 6.86 14.11
C GLY A 51 -15.39 6.20 12.84
N TYR A 52 -16.38 6.84 12.22
CA TYR A 52 -16.98 6.41 10.97
C TYR A 52 -17.76 7.54 10.31
N SER A 53 -17.89 7.51 8.99
CA SER A 53 -18.79 8.45 8.29
C SER A 53 -20.21 7.91 8.20
N THR A 54 -21.21 8.78 8.27
CA THR A 54 -22.59 8.50 7.86
C THR A 54 -22.85 9.09 6.50
N LEU A 55 -23.82 8.54 5.77
CA LEU A 55 -24.21 9.02 4.45
C LEU A 55 -25.57 9.69 4.49
N ASN A 56 -25.78 10.62 3.56
CA ASN A 56 -27.09 11.21 3.30
C ASN A 56 -28.13 10.12 3.01
N ARG A 57 -29.40 10.37 3.36
CA ARG A 57 -30.48 9.38 3.23
C ARG A 57 -30.67 8.86 1.80
N ASP A 58 -30.38 9.70 0.82
CA ASP A 58 -30.49 9.48 -0.62
C ASP A 58 -29.18 8.99 -1.27
N ALA A 59 -28.10 8.77 -0.49
CA ALA A 59 -26.84 8.26 -1.02
C ALA A 59 -27.05 6.94 -1.79
N PRO A 60 -26.52 6.81 -3.02
CA PRO A 60 -26.68 5.60 -3.82
C PRO A 60 -25.97 4.41 -3.16
N SER A 61 -26.44 3.19 -3.46
CA SER A 61 -25.63 2.00 -3.19
C SER A 61 -24.42 1.99 -4.13
N ASN A 62 -23.33 1.34 -3.73
CA ASN A 62 -22.25 1.05 -4.66
C ASN A 62 -22.67 -0.09 -5.62
N ASP A 63 -21.70 -0.66 -6.35
CA ASP A 63 -21.95 -1.73 -7.34
C ASP A 63 -22.67 -2.97 -6.75
N SER A 64 -22.70 -3.10 -5.42
CA SER A 64 -23.48 -4.10 -4.71
C SER A 64 -24.75 -3.49 -4.10
N ALA A 65 -25.91 -3.97 -4.54
CA ALA A 65 -27.20 -3.47 -4.09
C ALA A 65 -27.34 -3.53 -2.57
N GLY A 66 -27.69 -2.40 -1.94
CA GLY A 66 -27.84 -2.28 -0.49
C GLY A 66 -26.52 -2.18 0.28
N ARG A 67 -25.39 -2.04 -0.42
CA ARG A 67 -24.06 -1.77 0.16
C ARG A 67 -23.63 -0.35 -0.15
N PHE A 68 -22.82 0.20 0.75
CA PHE A 68 -22.42 1.58 0.73
C PHE A 68 -20.92 1.71 0.97
N THR A 69 -20.28 2.58 0.21
CA THR A 69 -18.90 3.02 0.48
C THR A 69 -18.92 4.02 1.64
N ARG A 70 -18.21 3.72 2.72
CA ARG A 70 -18.14 4.55 3.94
C ARG A 70 -16.74 4.57 4.53
N ARG A 71 -16.34 5.70 5.12
CA ARG A 71 -15.09 5.81 5.86
C ARG A 71 -15.21 5.19 7.25
N ILE A 72 -14.14 4.52 7.65
CA ILE A 72 -13.89 4.02 9.00
C ILE A 72 -12.58 4.64 9.48
N PHE A 73 -12.59 5.15 10.71
CA PHE A 73 -11.41 5.66 11.39
C PHE A 73 -11.04 4.73 12.54
N TRP A 74 -9.77 4.37 12.65
CA TRP A 74 -9.31 3.33 13.57
C TRP A 74 -7.87 3.56 14.04
N VAL A 75 -7.50 2.90 15.15
CA VAL A 75 -6.15 2.94 15.74
C VAL A 75 -5.69 1.54 16.13
N LYS A 76 -4.38 1.28 16.04
CA LYS A 76 -3.72 0.04 16.51
C LYS A 76 -3.05 0.26 17.85
N GLU A 77 -2.79 -0.84 18.56
CA GLU A 77 -2.06 -0.85 19.85
C GLU A 77 -0.63 -0.29 19.79
N HIS A 78 -0.04 -0.14 18.60
CA HIS A 78 1.29 0.44 18.40
C HIS A 78 1.25 1.81 17.74
N ASP A 79 0.07 2.39 17.52
CA ASP A 79 -0.06 3.77 17.06
C ASP A 79 0.35 4.74 18.17
N ARG A 80 0.74 5.96 17.81
CA ARG A 80 1.36 6.93 18.75
C ARG A 80 0.46 7.26 19.95
N SER A 81 -0.86 7.25 19.78
CA SER A 81 -1.80 7.46 20.89
C SER A 81 -1.66 6.40 22.00
N GLU A 82 -1.29 5.17 21.61
CA GLU A 82 -1.15 4.03 22.52
C GLU A 82 0.31 3.81 22.94
N ARG A 83 1.26 4.11 22.04
CA ARG A 83 2.71 4.00 22.26
C ARG A 83 3.45 5.24 21.76
N PRO A 84 3.51 6.32 22.56
CA PRO A 84 4.11 7.59 22.15
C PRO A 84 5.59 7.49 21.74
N ASP A 85 6.35 6.60 22.40
CA ASP A 85 7.76 6.34 22.12
C ASP A 85 8.00 5.19 21.11
N GLY A 86 6.94 4.71 20.44
CA GLY A 86 7.00 3.61 19.49
C GLY A 86 7.52 3.98 18.10
N VAL A 87 7.33 3.06 17.15
CA VAL A 87 7.80 3.21 15.75
C VAL A 87 7.24 4.44 15.04
N TYR A 88 6.08 4.93 15.48
CA TYR A 88 5.43 6.12 14.93
C TYR A 88 5.71 7.38 15.76
N LYS A 89 6.75 7.43 16.59
CA LYS A 89 7.11 8.64 17.36
C LYS A 89 7.31 9.87 16.46
N THR A 90 7.95 9.70 15.31
CA THR A 90 8.34 10.78 14.38
C THR A 90 7.89 10.54 12.94
N ALA A 91 6.86 9.71 12.76
CA ALA A 91 6.23 9.46 11.47
C ALA A 91 4.75 9.07 11.69
N THR A 92 3.95 9.14 10.64
CA THR A 92 2.61 8.54 10.60
C THR A 92 2.59 7.35 9.65
N PRO A 93 1.77 6.32 9.88
CA PRO A 93 1.48 5.31 8.87
C PRO A 93 0.89 5.93 7.59
N SER A 94 0.96 5.20 6.48
CA SER A 94 0.43 5.63 5.18
C SER A 94 -1.08 5.85 5.16
N GLU A 95 -1.84 5.19 6.05
CA GLU A 95 -3.27 5.44 6.23
C GLU A 95 -3.57 6.57 7.23
N GLY A 96 -2.55 7.09 7.92
CA GLY A 96 -2.73 8.05 9.01
C GLY A 96 -3.08 9.43 8.50
N VAL A 97 -4.07 10.06 9.14
CA VAL A 97 -4.52 11.42 8.86
C VAL A 97 -4.78 12.16 10.17
N ASP A 98 -4.66 13.48 10.17
CA ASP A 98 -5.03 14.32 11.30
C ASP A 98 -6.57 14.35 11.42
N PRO A 99 -7.18 13.82 12.50
CA PRO A 99 -8.63 13.79 12.65
C PRO A 99 -9.26 15.19 12.66
N ARG A 100 -8.50 16.26 12.92
CA ARG A 100 -8.98 17.64 12.91
C ARG A 100 -9.19 18.21 11.50
N THR A 101 -8.61 17.57 10.49
CA THR A 101 -8.77 17.95 9.07
C THR A 101 -9.91 17.20 8.39
N VAL A 102 -10.43 16.16 9.04
CA VAL A 102 -11.48 15.30 8.51
C VAL A 102 -12.85 15.97 8.67
N ALA A 103 -13.56 16.12 7.56
CA ALA A 103 -14.95 16.58 7.53
C ALA A 103 -15.76 15.78 6.48
N PRO A 104 -17.10 15.79 6.51
CA PRO A 104 -17.90 15.13 5.48
C PRO A 104 -17.52 15.60 4.08
N GLY A 105 -17.19 14.67 3.18
CA GLY A 105 -16.74 15.00 1.82
C GLY A 105 -15.33 15.59 1.73
N VAL A 106 -14.60 15.66 2.84
CA VAL A 106 -13.20 16.13 2.91
C VAL A 106 -12.32 15.00 3.45
N TRP A 107 -11.38 14.57 2.60
CA TRP A 107 -10.36 13.60 2.98
C TRP A 107 -9.47 14.14 4.10
N GLY A 108 -9.02 13.28 5.00
CA GLY A 108 -8.04 13.68 6.00
C GLY A 108 -6.68 14.00 5.38
N GLU A 109 -5.99 14.97 5.94
CA GLU A 109 -4.63 15.38 5.55
C GLU A 109 -3.60 14.91 6.58
N VAL A 110 -2.37 14.71 6.12
CA VAL A 110 -1.23 14.49 7.01
C VAL A 110 -0.64 15.84 7.38
N THR A 111 -0.97 16.33 8.57
CA THR A 111 -0.37 17.55 9.14
C THR A 111 0.96 17.25 9.83
N GLU A 112 1.73 18.28 10.19
CA GLU A 112 2.93 18.12 11.02
C GLU A 112 2.63 17.44 12.37
N ARG A 113 1.43 17.70 12.94
CA ARG A 113 0.96 17.02 14.14
C ARG A 113 0.80 15.52 13.90
N ALA A 114 0.06 15.14 12.86
CA ALA A 114 -0.11 13.74 12.49
C ALA A 114 1.24 13.07 12.20
N TRP A 115 2.11 13.75 11.45
CA TRP A 115 3.46 13.29 11.15
C TRP A 115 4.33 13.11 12.38
N GLY A 116 4.19 13.96 13.41
CA GLY A 116 5.01 13.94 14.63
C GLY A 116 6.24 14.86 14.55
N GLY A 117 6.16 15.90 13.74
CA GLY A 117 7.24 16.86 13.48
C GLY A 117 7.06 17.56 12.13
N PRO A 118 8.04 18.35 11.70
CA PRO A 118 8.01 18.99 10.39
C PRO A 118 7.79 17.95 9.27
N LEU A 119 6.91 18.28 8.33
CA LEU A 119 6.73 17.44 7.15
C LEU A 119 8.03 17.42 6.33
N PRO A 120 8.38 16.28 5.70
CA PRO A 120 9.53 16.22 4.82
C PRO A 120 9.36 17.24 3.69
N GLY A 121 10.35 18.13 3.52
CA GLY A 121 10.32 19.14 2.48
C GLY A 121 10.51 18.53 1.09
N PRO A 122 10.14 19.24 0.01
CA PRO A 122 10.40 18.79 -1.36
C PRO A 122 11.89 18.72 -1.73
N SER A 123 12.80 19.16 -0.84
CA SER A 123 14.22 19.39 -1.12
C SER A 123 15.17 18.29 -0.63
N ASP A 124 14.71 17.29 0.12
CA ASP A 124 15.57 16.24 0.68
C ASP A 124 15.91 15.13 -0.34
N THR A 125 15.84 15.44 -1.64
CA THR A 125 16.35 14.56 -2.70
C THR A 125 17.78 14.99 -3.03
N PRO A 126 18.82 14.20 -2.73
CA PRO A 126 20.15 14.47 -3.26
C PRO A 126 20.12 14.21 -4.77
N MET A 127 19.94 15.29 -5.54
CA MET A 127 20.24 15.28 -6.97
C MET A 127 21.76 15.21 -7.14
N SER A 128 22.32 14.01 -7.19
CA SER A 128 23.69 13.79 -7.62
C SER A 128 23.81 14.01 -9.13
N ALA A 129 24.30 15.18 -9.49
CA ALA A 129 24.93 15.44 -10.77
C ALA A 129 26.18 14.57 -10.92
N THR A 130 26.34 13.90 -12.07
CA THR A 130 27.59 13.91 -12.85
C THR A 130 27.25 13.52 -14.29
N ARG A 131 27.71 14.36 -15.22
CA ARG A 131 27.68 14.20 -16.67
C ARG A 131 29.11 13.96 -17.13
N GLU A 132 29.34 12.98 -18.01
CA GLU A 132 30.32 12.98 -19.12
C GLU A 132 30.25 11.62 -19.84
N GLU A 133 29.63 11.56 -21.02
CA GLU A 133 30.24 11.57 -22.37
C GLU A 133 30.91 10.25 -22.80
N ALA A 134 30.31 9.58 -23.80
CA ALA A 134 31.07 8.98 -24.90
C ALA A 134 30.18 8.80 -26.15
N LYS A 135 30.62 9.44 -27.24
CA LYS A 135 30.09 9.42 -28.61
C LYS A 135 30.18 8.02 -29.24
N GLY A 136 29.21 7.72 -30.12
CA GLY A 136 29.36 6.66 -31.13
C GLY A 136 28.10 6.49 -31.98
N ARG A 137 27.91 7.35 -32.99
CA ARG A 137 26.83 7.24 -33.99
C ARG A 137 27.30 6.34 -35.14
N VAL A 138 26.53 5.28 -35.44
CA VAL A 138 26.50 4.61 -36.75
C VAL A 138 25.03 4.35 -37.13
N ARG A 139 24.62 4.77 -38.34
CA ARG A 139 23.34 4.48 -39.02
C ARG A 139 23.49 3.13 -39.75
N GLN A 140 22.52 2.21 -39.86
CA GLN A 140 21.24 2.16 -40.62
C GLN A 140 20.88 0.63 -40.73
N PRO A 141 19.83 0.13 -41.44
CA PRO A 141 18.44 0.55 -41.70
C PRO A 141 17.38 -0.54 -41.35
N ASP A 142 16.11 -0.21 -41.59
CA ASP A 142 14.93 -1.04 -41.88
C ASP A 142 14.32 -1.99 -40.82
N GLN A 143 13.13 -1.60 -40.38
CA GLN A 143 12.16 -2.43 -39.66
C GLN A 143 11.51 -3.48 -40.58
N PRO A 144 11.14 -4.63 -40.00
CA PRO A 144 9.83 -5.22 -40.19
C PRO A 144 8.98 -5.05 -38.91
N GLY A 145 7.70 -4.74 -39.09
CA GLY A 145 6.76 -4.37 -38.02
C GLY A 145 6.60 -5.43 -36.91
N PRO A 146 6.05 -5.05 -35.73
CA PRO A 146 6.05 -5.94 -34.58
C PRO A 146 5.03 -7.07 -34.76
N SER A 147 5.58 -8.28 -34.88
CA SER A 147 4.90 -9.56 -34.76
C SER A 147 4.27 -9.74 -33.37
N ARG A 148 3.12 -10.43 -33.33
CA ARG A 148 2.28 -10.73 -32.16
C ARG A 148 2.98 -11.38 -30.94
N SER A 149 4.26 -11.77 -31.04
CA SER A 149 5.01 -12.42 -29.95
C SER A 149 5.57 -11.47 -28.88
N ALA A 150 5.80 -10.19 -29.19
CA ALA A 150 6.29 -9.21 -28.20
C ALA A 150 5.24 -8.84 -27.14
N ALA A 151 3.95 -8.97 -27.48
CA ALA A 151 2.83 -8.69 -26.57
C ALA A 151 2.63 -9.79 -25.51
N ALA A 152 3.01 -11.03 -25.82
CA ALA A 152 2.94 -12.15 -24.87
C ALA A 152 4.09 -12.10 -23.87
N SER A 153 5.32 -11.88 -24.35
CA SER A 153 6.52 -11.71 -23.52
C SER A 153 6.39 -10.53 -22.56
N SER A 154 5.91 -9.37 -23.04
CA SER A 154 5.69 -8.19 -22.17
C SER A 154 4.59 -8.38 -21.12
N LYS A 155 3.55 -9.19 -21.41
CA LYS A 155 2.48 -9.49 -20.45
C LYS A 155 2.96 -10.42 -19.34
N GLU A 156 3.81 -11.38 -19.69
CA GLU A 156 4.42 -12.32 -18.74
C GLU A 156 5.41 -11.59 -17.82
N THR A 157 6.27 -10.73 -18.36
CA THR A 157 7.19 -9.90 -17.57
C THR A 157 6.45 -9.01 -16.56
N ARG A 158 5.34 -8.39 -16.99
CA ARG A 158 4.54 -7.51 -16.14
C ARG A 158 3.84 -8.26 -15.00
N THR A 159 3.46 -9.52 -15.24
CA THR A 159 2.84 -10.38 -14.22
C THR A 159 3.87 -10.78 -13.16
N VAL A 160 5.09 -11.10 -13.57
CA VAL A 160 6.21 -11.40 -12.66
C VAL A 160 6.58 -10.17 -11.82
N GLU A 161 6.68 -8.99 -12.44
CA GLU A 161 6.96 -7.73 -11.75
C GLU A 161 5.94 -7.44 -10.64
N GLN A 162 4.64 -7.60 -10.93
CA GLN A 162 3.55 -7.41 -9.96
C GLN A 162 3.62 -8.43 -8.82
N GLY A 163 3.90 -9.71 -9.12
CA GLY A 163 4.02 -10.76 -8.12
C GLY A 163 5.18 -10.53 -7.16
N VAL A 164 6.36 -10.17 -7.68
CA VAL A 164 7.57 -9.92 -6.87
C VAL A 164 7.42 -8.64 -6.04
N THR A 165 6.87 -7.58 -6.62
CA THR A 165 6.59 -6.32 -5.90
C THR A 165 5.63 -6.57 -4.73
N LYS A 166 4.58 -7.37 -4.96
CA LYS A 166 3.63 -7.74 -3.92
C LYS A 166 4.29 -8.60 -2.83
N ALA A 167 5.07 -9.62 -3.21
CA ALA A 167 5.75 -10.50 -2.24
C ALA A 167 6.76 -9.74 -1.38
N PHE A 168 7.47 -8.76 -1.95
CA PHE A 168 8.39 -7.91 -1.20
C PHE A 168 7.63 -6.97 -0.24
N ALA A 169 6.52 -6.39 -0.68
CA ALA A 169 5.66 -5.60 0.21
C ALA A 169 5.09 -6.45 1.36
N ASP A 170 4.66 -7.69 1.07
CA ASP A 170 4.18 -8.63 2.07
C ASP A 170 5.32 -9.07 3.02
N TRP A 171 6.55 -9.24 2.53
CA TRP A 171 7.73 -9.53 3.36
C TRP A 171 8.09 -8.36 4.29
N LEU A 172 8.15 -7.13 3.77
CA LEU A 172 8.38 -5.93 4.59
C LEU A 172 7.31 -5.80 5.68
N TYR A 173 6.07 -6.11 5.33
CA TYR A 173 4.95 -6.13 6.27
C TYR A 173 5.11 -7.21 7.34
N LEU A 174 5.49 -8.44 6.98
CA LEU A 174 5.68 -9.56 7.92
C LEU A 174 6.90 -9.38 8.83
N HIS A 175 7.92 -8.66 8.36
CA HIS A 175 9.15 -8.40 9.12
C HIS A 175 9.16 -7.05 9.83
N GLU A 176 8.02 -6.35 9.87
CA GLU A 176 7.84 -5.07 10.57
C GLU A 176 8.82 -3.98 10.14
N VAL A 177 9.31 -4.04 8.89
CA VAL A 177 10.24 -3.07 8.34
C VAL A 177 9.46 -1.91 7.75
N SER A 178 9.43 -0.78 8.47
CA SER A 178 8.82 0.46 7.97
C SER A 178 9.81 1.21 7.08
N VAL A 179 9.44 1.40 5.81
CA VAL A 179 10.24 2.16 4.84
C VAL A 179 9.62 3.57 4.71
N PRO A 180 10.37 4.65 5.02
CA PRO A 180 9.91 6.02 4.79
C PRO A 180 9.47 6.23 3.35
N GLU A 181 8.42 7.00 3.09
CA GLU A 181 7.79 7.10 1.75
C GLU A 181 8.74 7.58 0.64
N THR A 182 9.69 8.46 0.97
CA THR A 182 10.78 8.90 0.06
C THR A 182 11.77 7.78 -0.23
N LEU A 183 12.07 6.95 0.76
CA LEU A 183 12.88 5.75 0.62
C LEU A 183 12.08 4.65 -0.09
N GLY A 184 10.77 4.56 0.09
CA GLY A 184 9.87 3.60 -0.57
C GLY A 184 9.66 3.91 -2.04
N ALA A 185 9.61 5.18 -2.42
CA ALA A 185 9.57 5.61 -3.82
C ALA A 185 10.93 5.42 -4.50
N ALA A 186 12.04 5.79 -3.85
CA ALA A 186 13.39 5.60 -4.39
C ALA A 186 13.77 4.11 -4.47
N ILE A 187 13.53 3.32 -3.41
CA ILE A 187 13.66 1.87 -3.43
C ILE A 187 12.69 1.29 -4.45
N GLY A 188 11.46 1.77 -4.54
CA GLY A 188 10.48 1.29 -5.50
C GLY A 188 10.94 1.46 -6.95
N GLU A 189 11.49 2.62 -7.31
CA GLU A 189 11.95 2.88 -8.68
C GLU A 189 13.30 2.18 -8.99
N GLU A 190 14.24 2.14 -8.05
CA GLU A 190 15.50 1.40 -8.23
C GLU A 190 15.28 -0.12 -8.22
N PHE A 191 14.37 -0.61 -7.38
CA PHE A 191 13.95 -2.02 -7.36
C PHE A 191 13.23 -2.39 -8.65
N LYS A 192 12.32 -1.55 -9.16
CA LYS A 192 11.71 -1.76 -10.48
C LYS A 192 12.75 -1.77 -11.59
N ARG A 193 13.71 -0.82 -11.59
CA ARG A 193 14.81 -0.81 -12.56
C ARG A 193 15.67 -2.07 -12.49
N TRP A 194 16.00 -2.52 -11.29
CA TRP A 194 16.72 -3.77 -11.07
C TRP A 194 15.91 -4.98 -11.53
N LEU A 195 14.62 -5.05 -11.20
CA LEU A 195 13.71 -6.11 -11.66
C LEU A 195 13.64 -6.16 -13.18
N TRP A 196 13.56 -5.01 -13.84
CA TRP A 196 13.56 -4.93 -15.30
C TRP A 196 14.88 -5.40 -15.92
N ALA A 197 16.02 -5.12 -15.28
CA ALA A 197 17.33 -5.51 -15.78
C ALA A 197 17.70 -6.98 -15.50
N ASN A 198 17.06 -7.63 -14.50
CA ASN A 198 17.44 -8.97 -14.02
C ASN A 198 16.26 -9.96 -14.03
N ASN A 199 15.18 -9.66 -14.77
CA ASN A 199 13.94 -10.46 -14.77
C ASN A 199 14.17 -11.92 -15.20
N GLU A 200 14.96 -12.18 -16.24
CA GLU A 200 15.21 -13.53 -16.75
C GLU A 200 16.02 -14.37 -15.76
N GLU A 201 17.05 -13.78 -15.14
CA GLU A 201 17.85 -14.45 -14.10
C GLU A 201 17.02 -14.71 -12.84
N LEU A 202 16.15 -13.77 -12.46
CA LEU A 202 15.23 -13.92 -11.33
C LEU A 202 14.19 -15.02 -11.58
N ILE A 203 13.60 -15.06 -12.78
CA ILE A 203 12.66 -16.12 -13.17
C ILE A 203 13.36 -17.49 -13.13
N ALA A 204 14.58 -17.60 -13.65
CA ALA A 204 15.35 -18.84 -13.60
C ALA A 204 15.71 -19.25 -12.15
N ALA A 205 16.05 -18.29 -11.29
CA ALA A 205 16.36 -18.53 -9.88
C ALA A 205 15.11 -19.00 -9.10
N ILE A 206 13.96 -18.37 -9.32
CA ILE A 206 12.67 -18.77 -8.71
C ILE A 206 12.26 -20.16 -9.22
N ALA A 207 12.36 -20.43 -10.52
CA ALA A 207 12.06 -21.74 -11.10
C ALA A 207 12.94 -22.84 -10.51
N ASN A 208 14.25 -22.57 -10.33
CA ASN A 208 15.17 -23.49 -9.67
C ASN A 208 14.82 -23.68 -8.18
N ALA A 209 14.49 -22.61 -7.45
CA ALA A 209 14.13 -22.70 -6.04
C ALA A 209 12.83 -23.49 -5.83
N VAL A 210 11.83 -23.30 -6.69
CA VAL A 210 10.58 -24.09 -6.69
C VAL A 210 10.87 -25.55 -7.03
N ALA A 211 11.68 -25.82 -8.05
CA ALA A 211 12.09 -27.18 -8.40
C ALA A 211 12.81 -27.89 -7.23
N GLN A 212 13.66 -27.17 -6.49
CA GLN A 212 14.34 -27.68 -5.30
C GLN A 212 13.42 -27.88 -4.08
N GLN A 213 12.41 -27.01 -3.88
CA GLN A 213 11.40 -27.20 -2.83
C GLN A 213 10.42 -28.33 -3.12
N THR A 214 10.22 -28.68 -4.40
CA THR A 214 9.37 -29.81 -4.81
C THR A 214 10.09 -31.15 -4.58
N THR A 215 11.39 -31.12 -4.28
CA THR A 215 12.20 -32.27 -3.87
C THR A 215 12.58 -32.16 -2.38
N LEU A 216 11.63 -32.39 -1.49
CA LEU A 216 11.91 -32.80 -0.10
C LEU A 216 11.43 -34.25 0.09
N PRO A 217 12.21 -35.08 0.81
CA PRO A 217 12.16 -36.54 0.70
C PRO A 217 10.91 -37.13 1.37
N GLU A 218 10.41 -38.24 0.81
CA GLU A 218 9.44 -39.12 1.47
C GLU A 218 9.91 -39.44 2.89
N GLN A 219 8.98 -39.34 3.85
CA GLN A 219 9.23 -39.72 5.23
C GLN A 219 9.72 -41.17 5.32
N PRO A 220 10.74 -41.47 6.15
CA PRO A 220 11.13 -42.86 6.36
C PRO A 220 10.03 -43.64 7.10
N PRO A 221 9.89 -44.95 6.85
CA PRO A 221 8.79 -45.73 7.38
C PRO A 221 8.86 -45.85 8.91
N SER A 222 7.72 -45.63 9.55
CA SER A 222 7.48 -45.82 10.99
C SER A 222 7.90 -47.22 11.42
N THR A 223 8.96 -47.32 12.22
CA THR A 223 9.34 -48.56 12.90
C THR A 223 8.31 -48.82 14.00
N LYS A 224 7.48 -49.86 13.85
CA LYS A 224 6.69 -50.41 14.94
C LYS A 224 7.63 -51.25 15.81
N GLU A 225 7.73 -50.90 17.09
CA GLU A 225 8.31 -51.75 18.12
C GLU A 225 7.52 -53.07 18.24
N GLN A 226 8.26 -54.18 18.28
CA GLN A 226 7.92 -55.42 18.98
C GLN A 226 9.18 -55.91 19.69
#